data_AF-A0A5R8P8K2-F1
#
_entry.id   AF-A0A5R8P8K2-F1
#
_cell.length_a   1.000
_cell.length_b   1.000
_cell.length_c   1.000
_cell.angle_alpha   90.00
_cell.angle_beta   90.00
_cell.angle_gamma   90.00
#
_symmetry.space_group_name_H-M   'P 1'
#
loop_
_entity.id
_entity.type
_entity.pdbx_description
1 polymer ?
#
loop_
_entity_poly.entity_id
_entity_poly.type
_entity_poly.pdbx_seq_one_letter_code
_entity_poly.pdbx_strand_id
1 'polypeptide(L)' 'MKQQDQRSITINFDGEQIKYTGDVELKKTAIGTFYVTMDGEVVWSQHVRNGVTEAVTFDLKGFPLDGVDEV' A
#
# COMPACT_ATOMS: atom_id res chain seq x y z
N MET A 1 15.70 15.00 -17.55
CA MET A 1 14.90 14.67 -16.34
C MET A 1 14.95 13.17 -16.18
N LYS A 2 15.58 12.66 -15.12
CA LYS A 2 15.61 11.21 -14.88
C LYS A 2 14.21 10.83 -14.41
N GLN A 3 13.62 9.87 -15.11
CA GLN A 3 12.40 9.17 -14.72
C GLN A 3 12.68 8.50 -13.37
N GLN A 4 12.57 9.25 -12.26
CA GLN A 4 12.29 8.62 -10.99
C GLN A 4 10.93 7.99 -11.19
N ASP A 5 10.90 6.67 -11.33
CA ASP A 5 9.69 5.88 -11.37
C ASP A 5 8.77 6.42 -10.27
N GLN A 6 7.69 7.11 -10.66
CA GLN A 6 6.72 7.64 -9.72
C GLN A 6 6.11 6.44 -9.01
N ARG A 7 6.56 6.18 -7.78
CA ARG A 7 5.99 5.11 -6.97
C ARG A 7 4.51 5.41 -6.77
N SER A 8 3.69 4.39 -6.99
CA SER A 8 2.26 4.51 -6.75
C SER A 8 1.71 3.26 -6.11
N ILE A 9 0.84 3.47 -5.12
CA ILE A 9 0.06 2.43 -4.47
C ILE A 9 -1.39 2.70 -4.85
N THR A 10 -1.98 1.76 -5.58
CA THR A 10 -3.43 1.77 -5.83
C THR A 10 -4.07 0.72 -4.94
N ILE A 11 -5.02 1.15 -4.12
CA ILE A 11 -5.79 0.28 -3.23
C ILE A 11 -7.19 0.18 -3.82
N ASN A 12 -7.67 -1.04 -4.04
CA ASN A 12 -9.09 -1.27 -4.31
C ASN A 12 -9.71 -1.93 -3.08
N PHE A 13 -10.73 -1.32 -2.51
CA PHE A 13 -11.50 -1.86 -1.40
C PHE A 13 -12.98 -1.46 -1.51
N ASP A 14 -13.89 -2.39 -1.23
CA ASP A 14 -15.35 -2.15 -1.22
C ASP A 14 -15.90 -1.48 -2.52
N GLY A 15 -15.28 -1.77 -3.67
CA GLY A 15 -15.63 -1.16 -4.96
C GLY A 15 -15.07 0.26 -5.17
N GLU A 16 -14.38 0.82 -4.18
CA GLU A 16 -13.64 2.07 -4.29
C GLU A 16 -12.19 1.83 -4.70
N GLN A 17 -11.64 2.76 -5.47
CA GLN A 17 -10.23 2.76 -5.85
C GLN A 17 -9.57 4.06 -5.38
N ILE A 18 -8.52 3.93 -4.57
CA ILE A 18 -7.71 5.06 -4.11
C ILE A 18 -6.30 4.89 -4.64
N LYS A 19 -5.76 5.94 -5.26
CA LYS A 19 -4.39 5.95 -5.79
C LYS A 19 -3.56 6.99 -5.07
N TYR A 20 -2.47 6.54 -4.46
CA TYR A 20 -1.42 7.38 -3.86
C TYR A 20 -0.21 7.42 -4.82
N THR A 21 0.35 8.60 -5.06
CA THR A 21 1.50 8.82 -5.96
C THR A 21 2.51 9.74 -5.30
N GLY A 22 3.80 9.38 -5.34
CA GLY A 22 4.86 10.19 -4.72
C GLY A 22 5.85 9.32 -3.95
N ASP A 23 6.37 9.83 -2.84
CA ASP A 23 7.16 9.03 -1.90
C ASP A 23 6.23 8.26 -0.97
N VAL A 24 5.71 7.14 -1.49
CA VAL A 24 4.73 6.30 -0.82
C VAL A 24 5.35 4.95 -0.43
N GLU A 25 4.93 4.39 0.71
CA GLU A 25 5.34 3.08 1.19
C GLU A 25 4.13 2.26 1.66
N LEU A 26 4.17 0.93 1.48
CA LEU A 26 3.18 0.00 2.02
C LEU A 26 3.83 -0.79 3.16
N LYS A 27 3.24 -0.75 4.36
CA LYS A 27 3.70 -1.48 5.55
C LYS A 27 2.61 -2.43 6.02
N LYS A 28 3.01 -3.56 6.61
CA LYS A 28 2.10 -4.53 7.20
C LYS A 28 2.57 -4.91 8.59
N THR A 29 1.67 -4.90 9.57
CA THR A 29 1.96 -5.43 10.91
C THR A 29 1.78 -6.94 10.97
N ALA A 30 2.46 -7.59 11.91
CA ALA A 30 2.32 -9.02 12.21
C ALA A 30 0.87 -9.48 12.46
N ILE A 31 -0.01 -8.57 12.93
CA ILE A 31 -1.42 -8.86 13.19
C ILE A 31 -2.33 -8.67 11.95
N GLY A 32 -1.78 -8.33 10.78
CA GLY A 32 -2.51 -8.21 9.52
C GLY A 32 -3.06 -6.82 9.20
N THR A 33 -2.59 -5.76 9.87
CA THR A 33 -2.96 -4.38 9.51
C THR A 33 -2.03 -3.85 8.44
N PHE A 34 -2.58 -3.35 7.34
CA PHE A 34 -1.84 -2.66 6.28
C PHE A 34 -1.89 -1.16 6.49
N TYR A 35 -0.80 -0.47 6.16
CA TYR A 35 -0.66 0.98 6.23
C TYR A 35 -0.05 1.49 4.93
N VAL A 36 -0.57 2.58 4.40
CA VAL A 36 0.14 3.38 3.41
C VAL A 36 0.67 4.62 4.09
N THR A 37 1.98 4.83 3.95
CA THR A 37 2.63 6.07 4.37
C THR A 37 3.02 6.92 3.17
N MET A 38 2.89 8.23 3.28
CA MET A 38 3.35 9.20 2.30
C MET A 38 4.19 10.24 3.05
N ASP A 39 5.43 10.46 2.61
CA ASP A 39 6.39 11.36 3.30
C ASP A 39 6.57 11.03 4.80
N GLY A 40 6.42 9.75 5.17
CA GLY A 40 6.51 9.26 6.55
C GLY A 40 5.22 9.35 7.38
N GLU A 41 4.14 9.95 6.84
CA GLU A 41 2.85 10.06 7.52
C GLU A 41 1.87 8.97 7.06
N VAL A 42 1.06 8.41 7.97
CA VAL A 42 0.04 7.41 7.62
C VAL A 42 -1.14 8.12 6.94
N VAL A 43 -1.34 7.82 5.66
CA VAL A 43 -2.45 8.37 4.85
C VAL A 43 -3.59 7.36 4.67
N TRP A 44 -3.33 6.09 4.94
CA TRP A 44 -4.34 5.03 4.89
C TRP A 44 -3.96 3.88 5.82
N SER A 45 -4.95 3.22 6.42
CA SER A 45 -4.75 2.00 7.19
C SER A 45 -5.99 1.12 7.17
N GLN A 46 -5.81 -0.19 7.05
CA GLN A 46 -6.90 -1.16 7.13
C GLN A 46 -6.44 -2.44 7.82
N HIS A 47 -7.22 -2.91 8.78
CA HIS A 47 -7.01 -4.22 9.40
C HIS A 47 -7.63 -5.32 8.53
N VAL A 48 -6.79 -6.24 8.05
CA VAL A 48 -7.22 -7.41 7.26
C VAL A 48 -7.08 -8.65 8.15
N ARG A 49 -8.21 -9.11 8.70
CA ARG A 49 -8.25 -10.30 9.56
C ARG A 49 -8.19 -11.55 8.69
N ASN A 50 -7.29 -12.48 9.01
CA ASN A 50 -7.13 -13.78 8.33
C ASN A 50 -8.51 -14.43 8.03
N GLY A 51 -8.86 -14.51 6.74
CA GLY A 51 -10.11 -15.13 6.26
C GLY A 51 -11.05 -14.20 5.47
N VAL A 52 -10.85 -12.88 5.51
CA VAL A 52 -11.60 -11.92 4.66
C VAL A 52 -10.62 -11.22 3.73
N THR A 53 -10.02 -11.99 2.83
CA THR A 53 -9.11 -11.50 1.79
C THR A 53 -9.85 -10.83 0.62
N GLU A 54 -11.18 -10.88 0.60
CA GLU A 54 -11.94 -10.57 -0.62
C GLU A 54 -12.06 -9.09 -0.95
N ALA A 55 -11.77 -8.17 -0.02
CA ALA A 55 -12.04 -6.76 -0.28
C ALA A 55 -10.84 -5.95 -0.74
N VAL A 56 -9.62 -6.20 -0.25
CA VAL A 56 -8.49 -5.26 -0.46
C VAL A 56 -7.44 -5.82 -1.42
N THR A 57 -7.23 -5.15 -2.54
CA THR A 57 -6.13 -5.45 -3.48
C THR A 57 -5.19 -4.25 -3.63
N PHE A 58 -3.90 -4.52 -3.78
CA PHE A 58 -2.86 -3.50 -3.94
C PHE A 58 -2.18 -3.65 -5.31
N ASP A 59 -2.19 -2.59 -6.12
CA ASP A 59 -1.36 -2.47 -7.32
C ASP A 59 -0.18 -1.54 -7.01
N LEU A 60 1.02 -2.12 -7.03
CA LEU A 60 2.27 -1.46 -6.65
C LEU A 60 3.10 -1.22 -7.91
N LYS A 61 3.29 0.06 -8.27
CA LYS A 61 4.17 0.45 -9.39
C LYS A 61 5.42 1.13 -8.87
N GLY A 62 6.59 0.74 -9.38
CA GLY A 62 7.88 1.30 -8.96
C GLY A 62 8.38 0.78 -7.61
N PHE A 63 7.73 -0.25 -7.04
CA PHE A 63 8.21 -0.97 -5.86
C PHE A 63 8.98 -2.23 -6.29
N PRO A 64 10.10 -2.57 -5.64
CA PRO A 64 10.71 -3.89 -5.81
C PRO A 64 9.72 -4.97 -5.35
N LEU A 65 9.69 -6.11 -6.04
CA LEU A 65 8.76 -7.23 -5.78
C LEU A 65 8.85 -7.81 -4.35
N ASP A 66 9.90 -7.49 -3.60
CA ASP A 66 10.13 -7.83 -2.18
C ASP A 66 9.64 -6.74 -1.19
N GLY A 67 9.08 -5.64 -1.67
CA GLY A 67 8.92 -4.39 -0.92
C GLY A 67 7.71 -4.30 0.02
N VAL A 68 7.39 -5.35 0.79
CA VAL A 68 6.55 -5.20 1.99
C VAL A 68 7.42 -5.58 3.18
N ASP A 69 8.12 -4.60 3.74
CA ASP A 69 8.79 -4.78 5.02
C ASP A 69 7.72 -5.08 6.09
N GLU A 70 7.88 -6.21 6.78
CA GLU A 70 7.12 -6.55 7.97
C GLU A 70 7.66 -5.71 9.13
N VAL A 71 6.78 -4.90 9.74
CA VAL A 71 7.09 -4.09 10.92
C VAL A 71 6.47 -4.68 12.18
#